data_AF-A0A955YKJ8-F1
#
_entry.id   AF-A0A955YKJ8-F1
#
_cell.length_a   1.000
_cell.length_b   1.000
_cell.length_c   1.000
_cell.angle_alpha   90.00
_cell.angle_beta   90.00
_cell.angle_gamma   90.00
#
_symmetry.space_group_name_H-M   'P 1'
#
loop_
_entity.id
_entity.type
_entity.pdbx_description
1 polymer ?
#
loop_
_entity_poly.entity_id
_entity_poly.type
_entity_poly.pdbx_seq_one_letter_code
_entity_poly.pdbx_strand_id
1 'polypeptide(L)'
;MPLLPQSPERYLRAPRLTHAPEGATLHVIAWENGAEHVLRVSLDAAGDVLSEQPGDPQAAVVALSPDAPRPADSSAALCVACDAASGARVRVTYEGGLSRVVLETAGHGAAGDEAESPEPRAPTPAGSVVVFEAACMVAAPAVLGGPAGTLVAFHHDLREDTHETDVAKWIALRLVTPAGDVLEPAAPMTGRDRDLAEVEQS
;
A
#
# COMPACT_ATOMS: atom_id res chain seq x y z
N MET A 1 -21.83 19.69 -7.76
CA MET A 1 -21.95 18.22 -7.88
C MET A 1 -22.80 17.72 -6.73
N PRO A 2 -23.77 16.82 -6.96
CA PRO A 2 -24.42 16.14 -5.84
C PRO A 2 -23.38 15.17 -5.24
N LEU A 3 -22.96 15.44 -4.01
CA LEU A 3 -22.19 14.49 -3.22
C LEU A 3 -23.15 13.37 -2.82
N LEU A 4 -22.79 12.12 -3.12
CA LEU A 4 -23.53 10.95 -2.67
C LEU A 4 -23.29 10.75 -1.16
N PRO A 5 -24.24 10.17 -0.43
CA PRO A 5 -24.06 9.86 0.99
C PRO A 5 -23.16 8.63 1.17
N GLN A 6 -22.12 8.79 2.00
CA GLN A 6 -21.21 7.74 2.45
C GLN A 6 -21.96 6.46 2.80
N SER A 7 -21.62 5.36 2.11
CA SER A 7 -22.17 4.03 2.36
C SER A 7 -21.05 3.04 2.73
N PRO A 8 -21.21 2.24 3.82
CA PRO A 8 -20.19 1.30 4.26
C PRO A 8 -19.74 0.30 3.18
N GLU A 9 -20.61 -0.01 2.20
CA GLU A 9 -20.47 -1.02 1.15
C GLU A 9 -19.38 -0.77 0.09
N ARG A 10 -18.48 0.17 0.36
CA ARG A 10 -17.49 0.67 -0.62
C ARG A 10 -16.10 0.88 0.01
N TYR A 11 -15.92 0.47 1.27
CA TYR A 11 -14.74 0.71 2.07
C TYR A 11 -13.71 -0.43 1.97
N LEU A 12 -12.49 -0.13 1.52
CA LEU A 12 -11.35 -1.06 1.54
C LEU A 12 -10.36 -0.68 2.62
N ARG A 13 -9.93 -1.65 3.43
CA ARG A 13 -8.93 -1.39 4.47
C ARG A 13 -8.01 -2.58 4.75
N ALA A 14 -6.95 -2.28 5.50
CA ALA A 14 -5.97 -3.22 6.05
C ALA A 14 -5.29 -4.11 4.98
N PRO A 15 -4.56 -3.51 4.01
CA PRO A 15 -3.85 -4.27 2.98
C PRO A 15 -2.83 -5.21 3.61
N ARG A 16 -2.77 -6.43 3.07
CA ARG A 16 -1.71 -7.40 3.38
C ARG A 16 -1.30 -8.14 2.14
N LEU A 17 -0.01 -8.40 2.01
CA LEU A 17 0.55 -9.17 0.92
C LEU A 17 1.00 -10.53 1.43
N THR A 18 0.73 -11.57 0.64
CA THR A 18 1.21 -12.92 0.86
C THR A 18 1.80 -13.47 -0.43
N HIS A 19 2.76 -14.40 -0.31
CA HIS A 19 3.34 -15.06 -1.48
C HIS A 19 2.33 -16.01 -2.15
N ALA A 20 2.35 -16.05 -3.48
CA ALA A 20 1.62 -17.02 -4.30
C ALA A 20 2.54 -17.62 -5.38
N PRO A 21 2.22 -18.80 -5.96
CA PRO A 21 3.07 -19.45 -6.95
C PRO A 21 3.39 -18.60 -8.18
N GLU A 22 2.47 -17.74 -8.61
CA GLU A 22 2.60 -16.90 -9.81
C GLU A 22 2.93 -15.42 -9.50
N GLY A 23 3.15 -15.08 -8.22
CA GLY A 23 3.38 -13.70 -7.79
C GLY A 23 3.00 -13.48 -6.33
N ALA A 24 1.97 -12.67 -6.10
CA ALA A 24 1.50 -12.32 -4.77
C ALA A 24 -0.04 -12.39 -4.67
N THR A 25 -0.55 -12.37 -3.45
CA THR A 25 -1.97 -12.10 -3.19
C THR A 25 -2.07 -10.90 -2.26
N LEU A 26 -2.77 -9.86 -2.71
CA LEU A 26 -3.18 -8.73 -1.88
C LEU A 26 -4.53 -9.07 -1.23
N HIS A 27 -4.53 -9.10 0.10
CA HIS A 27 -5.72 -9.24 0.92
C HIS A 27 -6.15 -7.86 1.40
N VAL A 28 -7.41 -7.51 1.18
CA VAL A 28 -8.03 -6.31 1.74
C VAL A 28 -9.37 -6.69 2.38
N ILE A 29 -9.76 -5.98 3.43
CA ILE A 29 -11.12 -6.08 3.95
C ILE A 29 -11.98 -5.16 3.10
N ALA A 30 -12.96 -5.73 2.41
CA ALA A 30 -14.01 -5.01 1.71
C ALA A 30 -15.30 -5.12 2.52
N TRP A 31 -16.13 -4.09 2.49
CA TRP A 31 -17.51 -4.18 2.95
C TRP A 31 -18.39 -4.10 1.73
N GLU A 32 -19.29 -5.05 1.54
CA GLU A 32 -20.26 -5.08 0.45
C GLU A 32 -21.56 -5.75 0.95
N ASN A 33 -22.72 -5.29 0.46
CA ASN A 33 -24.04 -5.88 0.80
C ASN A 33 -24.32 -5.99 2.31
N GLY A 34 -23.88 -4.99 3.10
CA GLY A 34 -24.12 -4.94 4.55
C GLY A 34 -23.25 -5.88 5.39
N ALA A 35 -22.16 -6.44 4.82
CA ALA A 35 -21.23 -7.32 5.52
C ALA A 35 -19.78 -7.06 5.08
N GLU A 36 -18.82 -7.40 5.94
CA GLU A 36 -17.40 -7.38 5.61
C GLU A 36 -16.96 -8.72 5.01
N HIS A 37 -16.01 -8.72 4.10
CA HIS A 37 -15.34 -9.93 3.65
C HIS A 37 -13.88 -9.64 3.32
N VAL A 38 -13.05 -10.68 3.34
CA VAL A 38 -11.67 -10.57 2.84
C VAL A 38 -11.71 -10.75 1.34
N LEU A 39 -11.41 -9.70 0.60
CA LEU A 39 -11.16 -9.76 -0.83
C LEU A 39 -9.72 -10.19 -1.06
N ARG A 40 -9.54 -11.22 -1.89
CA ARG A 40 -8.23 -11.67 -2.37
C ARG A 40 -8.03 -11.22 -3.81
N VAL A 41 -7.04 -10.38 -4.02
CA VAL A 41 -6.61 -9.89 -5.33
C VAL A 41 -5.33 -10.62 -5.70
N SER A 42 -5.39 -11.48 -6.70
CA SER A 42 -4.20 -12.15 -7.23
C SER A 42 -3.38 -11.16 -8.06
N LEU A 43 -2.08 -11.09 -7.78
CA LEU A 43 -1.14 -10.22 -8.47
C LEU A 43 -0.07 -11.08 -9.14
N ASP A 44 0.38 -10.66 -10.32
CA ASP A 44 1.57 -11.26 -10.93
C ASP A 44 2.87 -10.75 -10.27
N ALA A 45 4.01 -11.13 -10.84
CA ALA A 45 5.32 -10.69 -10.34
C ALA A 45 5.59 -9.18 -10.50
N ALA A 46 4.88 -8.50 -11.41
CA ALA A 46 4.97 -7.05 -11.61
C ALA A 46 4.02 -6.28 -10.68
N GLY A 47 3.09 -6.97 -10.02
CA GLY A 47 2.05 -6.35 -9.20
C GLY A 47 0.77 -6.03 -9.98
N ASP A 48 0.64 -6.51 -11.22
CA ASP A 48 -0.56 -6.34 -12.03
C ASP A 48 -1.68 -7.27 -11.54
N VAL A 49 -2.92 -6.77 -11.55
CA VAL A 49 -4.10 -7.53 -11.08
C VAL A 49 -4.48 -8.62 -12.09
N LEU A 50 -4.45 -9.87 -11.62
CA LEU A 50 -4.85 -11.05 -12.40
C LEU A 50 -6.31 -11.44 -12.15
N SER A 51 -6.77 -11.40 -10.89
CA SER A 51 -8.15 -11.74 -10.54
C SER A 51 -8.55 -11.21 -9.17
N GLU A 52 -9.87 -11.10 -8.93
CA GLU A 52 -10.46 -10.76 -7.64
C GLU A 52 -11.39 -11.89 -7.17
N GLN A 53 -11.23 -12.33 -5.92
CA GLN A 53 -12.04 -13.37 -5.32
C GLN A 53 -12.55 -12.93 -3.94
N PRO A 54 -13.85 -12.63 -3.80
CA PRO A 54 -14.43 -12.31 -2.49
C PRO A 54 -14.44 -13.57 -1.62
N GLY A 55 -14.08 -13.40 -0.34
CA GLY A 55 -14.29 -14.41 0.69
C GLY A 55 -15.74 -14.42 1.20
N ASP A 56 -16.02 -15.29 2.16
CA ASP A 56 -17.34 -15.39 2.76
C ASP A 56 -17.70 -14.08 3.52
N PRO A 57 -18.94 -13.58 3.39
CA PRO A 57 -19.43 -12.45 4.16
C PRO A 57 -19.40 -12.73 5.67
N GLN A 58 -18.99 -11.73 6.43
CA GLN A 58 -18.92 -11.73 7.89
C GLN A 58 -19.63 -10.49 8.44
N ALA A 59 -20.38 -10.65 9.53
CA ALA A 59 -21.08 -9.53 10.18
C ALA A 59 -20.12 -8.42 10.65
N ALA A 60 -18.88 -8.79 10.91
CA ALA A 60 -17.70 -7.95 10.99
C ALA A 60 -16.48 -8.88 10.85
N VAL A 61 -15.39 -8.46 10.20
CA VAL A 61 -14.11 -9.14 10.33
C VAL A 61 -13.68 -8.94 11.77
N VAL A 62 -13.92 -9.99 12.57
CA VAL A 62 -13.45 -10.04 13.95
C VAL A 62 -11.94 -10.00 13.88
N ALA A 63 -11.34 -8.89 14.35
CA ALA A 63 -9.89 -8.72 14.51
C ALA A 63 -9.24 -9.78 15.45
N LEU A 64 -10.03 -10.74 15.93
CA LEU A 64 -9.66 -11.88 16.76
C LEU A 64 -10.00 -13.23 16.08
N SER A 65 -9.94 -13.33 14.74
CA SER A 65 -9.69 -14.64 14.10
C SER A 65 -8.28 -15.13 14.52
N PRO A 66 -8.02 -16.44 14.66
CA PRO A 66 -6.66 -16.97 14.85
C PRO A 66 -5.68 -16.49 13.77
N ASP A 67 -6.20 -16.14 12.59
CA ASP A 67 -5.47 -15.60 11.44
C ASP A 67 -5.60 -14.07 11.31
N ALA A 68 -6.31 -13.41 12.24
CA ALA A 68 -6.38 -11.95 12.31
C ALA A 68 -5.10 -11.38 12.97
N PRO A 69 -4.66 -10.18 12.55
CA PRO A 69 -3.47 -9.57 13.06
C PRO A 69 -3.77 -9.11 14.48
N ARG A 70 -2.85 -9.39 15.39
CA ARG A 70 -2.97 -8.86 16.75
C ARG A 70 -2.81 -7.34 16.67
N PRO A 71 -3.55 -6.57 17.49
CA PRO A 71 -3.28 -5.16 17.66
C PRO A 71 -1.80 -4.96 17.97
N ALA A 72 -1.16 -4.01 17.29
CA ALA A 72 0.23 -3.71 17.57
C ALA A 72 0.37 -3.09 18.96
N ASP A 73 1.49 -3.37 19.64
CA ASP A 73 1.76 -2.88 20.99
C ASP A 73 1.91 -1.34 21.05
N SER A 74 2.09 -0.67 19.90
CA SER A 74 2.13 0.79 19.79
C SER A 74 1.68 1.28 18.41
N SER A 75 1.26 2.55 18.34
CA SER A 75 0.95 3.22 17.07
C SER A 75 2.17 3.37 16.15
N ALA A 76 3.38 3.47 16.73
CA ALA A 76 4.62 3.50 15.94
C ALA A 76 4.85 2.18 15.19
N ALA A 77 4.48 1.04 15.80
CA ALA A 77 4.56 -0.26 15.13
C ALA A 77 3.56 -0.39 13.97
N LEU A 78 2.48 0.39 13.94
CA LEU A 78 1.54 0.46 12.81
C LEU A 78 2.11 1.23 11.59
N CYS A 79 3.23 1.92 11.76
CA CYS A 79 3.93 2.66 10.70
C CYS A 79 5.06 1.84 10.07
N VAL A 80 5.18 0.55 10.39
CA VAL A 80 6.24 -0.33 9.91
C VAL A 80 5.64 -1.64 9.43
N ALA A 81 6.10 -2.13 8.29
CA ALA A 81 5.87 -3.52 7.90
C ALA A 81 7.20 -4.17 7.50
N CYS A 82 7.29 -5.47 7.77
CA CYS A 82 8.47 -6.27 7.48
C CYS A 82 8.05 -7.54 6.76
N ASP A 83 8.78 -7.90 5.71
CA ASP A 83 8.75 -9.23 5.14
C ASP A 83 9.87 -10.05 5.76
N ALA A 84 9.51 -11.02 6.60
CA ALA A 84 10.49 -11.84 7.31
C ALA A 84 11.31 -12.73 6.35
N ALA A 85 10.79 -13.08 5.18
CA ALA A 85 11.48 -13.95 4.23
C ALA A 85 12.61 -13.23 3.50
N SER A 86 12.35 -12.02 3.03
CA SER A 86 13.36 -11.20 2.32
C SER A 86 14.17 -10.27 3.24
N GLY A 87 13.67 -10.01 4.46
CA GLY A 87 14.22 -8.98 5.34
C GLY A 87 13.88 -7.56 4.90
N ALA A 88 13.05 -7.39 3.86
CA ALA A 88 12.58 -6.08 3.43
C ALA A 88 11.72 -5.41 4.51
N ARG A 89 11.90 -4.11 4.67
CA ARG A 89 11.21 -3.33 5.70
C ARG A 89 10.75 -2.00 5.15
N VAL A 90 9.46 -1.71 5.26
CA VAL A 90 8.90 -0.40 4.93
C VAL A 90 8.59 0.38 6.20
N ARG A 91 8.87 1.69 6.18
CA ARG A 91 8.56 2.63 7.27
C ARG A 91 7.80 3.82 6.72
N VAL A 92 6.77 4.25 7.45
CA VAL A 92 6.07 5.51 7.26
C VAL A 92 6.54 6.50 8.32
N THR A 93 6.90 7.72 7.91
CA THR A 93 7.26 8.82 8.80
C THR A 93 6.49 10.08 8.45
N TYR A 94 6.23 10.92 9.45
CA TYR A 94 5.54 12.20 9.29
C TYR A 94 6.45 13.30 9.80
N GLU A 95 6.91 14.19 8.92
CA GLU A 95 7.82 15.27 9.28
C GLU A 95 7.56 16.50 8.39
N GLY A 96 7.56 17.70 8.98
CA GLY A 96 7.40 18.93 8.21
C GLY A 96 6.07 19.06 7.44
N GLY A 97 5.01 18.35 7.87
CA GLY A 97 3.73 18.31 7.16
C GLY A 97 3.69 17.34 5.97
N LEU A 98 4.74 16.52 5.80
CA LEU A 98 4.83 15.50 4.76
C LEU A 98 4.74 14.11 5.38
N SER A 99 4.05 13.21 4.69
CA SER A 99 4.19 11.77 4.89
C SER A 99 5.25 11.23 3.94
N ARG A 100 6.12 10.35 4.43
CA ARG A 100 7.15 9.66 3.64
C ARG A 100 7.08 8.16 3.86
N VAL A 101 7.09 7.39 2.78
CA VAL A 101 7.20 5.93 2.76
C VAL A 101 8.59 5.56 2.29
N VAL A 102 9.34 4.85 3.12
CA VAL A 102 10.71 4.42 2.83
C VAL A 102 10.80 2.91 2.88
N LEU A 103 11.32 2.31 1.82
CA LEU A 103 11.72 0.91 1.81
C LEU A 103 13.20 0.81 2.22
N GLU A 104 13.50 -0.08 3.15
CA GLU A 104 14.83 -0.49 3.56
C GLU A 104 15.01 -1.96 3.13
N THR A 105 16.07 -2.26 2.37
CA THR A 105 16.42 -3.63 1.96
C THR A 105 17.83 -3.98 2.40
N ALA A 106 18.10 -5.26 2.66
CA ALA A 106 19.40 -5.74 3.11
C ALA A 106 20.52 -5.66 2.04
N GLY A 107 20.30 -5.01 0.88
CA GLY A 107 21.18 -5.11 -0.28
C GLY A 107 21.57 -3.83 -1.04
N HIS A 108 20.95 -2.67 -0.82
CA HIS A 108 21.21 -1.47 -1.66
C HIS A 108 22.36 -0.58 -1.16
N GLY A 109 23.48 -1.19 -0.81
CA GLY A 109 24.75 -0.48 -0.60
C GLY A 109 25.70 -0.68 -1.77
N ALA A 110 25.53 0.07 -2.87
CA ALA A 110 26.61 0.64 -3.72
C ALA A 110 26.11 1.09 -5.12
N ALA A 111 26.68 2.23 -5.56
CA ALA A 111 26.64 2.90 -6.89
C ALA A 111 25.59 4.04 -7.00
N GLY A 112 25.94 5.30 -6.75
CA GLY A 112 26.48 6.28 -7.73
C GLY A 112 25.30 7.06 -8.36
N ASP A 113 25.16 8.37 -8.44
CA ASP A 113 26.07 9.51 -8.56
C ASP A 113 25.39 10.74 -7.89
N GLU A 114 26.17 11.60 -7.24
CA GLU A 114 25.68 12.86 -6.66
C GLU A 114 25.38 13.87 -7.77
N ALA A 115 24.11 14.01 -8.15
CA ALA A 115 23.62 15.19 -8.87
C ALA A 115 23.03 16.18 -7.86
N GLU A 116 23.73 17.30 -7.67
CA GLU A 116 23.38 18.40 -6.78
C GLU A 116 21.94 18.90 -7.04
N SER A 117 21.07 18.77 -6.04
CA SER A 117 19.87 19.59 -5.90
C SER A 117 19.90 20.28 -4.53
N PRO A 118 19.60 21.59 -4.44
CA PRO A 118 19.87 22.37 -3.25
C PRO A 118 18.64 22.38 -2.35
N GLU A 119 18.57 21.50 -1.35
CA GLU A 119 17.97 21.73 -0.02
C GLU A 119 18.38 20.56 0.91
N PRO A 120 18.65 20.79 2.21
CA PRO A 120 19.15 19.75 3.09
C PRO A 120 18.05 18.77 3.49
N ARG A 121 17.77 17.78 2.62
CA ARG A 121 17.06 16.55 3.03
C ARG A 121 18.02 15.67 3.83
N ALA A 122 17.56 15.16 4.98
CA ALA A 122 18.34 14.23 5.79
C ALA A 122 18.82 13.03 4.92
N PRO A 123 20.10 12.61 5.04
CA PRO A 123 20.65 11.56 4.19
C PRO A 123 19.89 10.24 4.39
N THR A 124 19.39 9.67 3.29
CA THR A 124 18.77 8.34 3.28
C THR A 124 19.90 7.31 3.46
N PRO A 125 19.81 6.38 4.43
CA PRO A 125 20.88 5.40 4.66
C PRO A 125 21.09 4.50 3.43
N ALA A 126 22.35 4.09 3.17
CA ALA A 126 22.66 3.11 2.13
C ALA A 126 21.79 1.85 2.33
N GLY A 127 21.03 1.45 1.30
CA GLY A 127 20.03 0.38 1.42
C GLY A 127 18.57 0.82 1.32
N SER A 128 18.30 2.14 1.24
CA SER A 128 16.94 2.68 1.33
C SER A 128 16.46 3.45 0.09
N VAL A 129 15.17 3.31 -0.21
CA VAL A 129 14.48 3.92 -1.37
C VAL A 129 13.25 4.66 -0.86
N VAL A 130 13.08 5.92 -1.27
CA VAL A 130 11.83 6.67 -1.02
C VAL A 130 10.79 6.17 -2.02
N VAL A 131 9.77 5.49 -1.52
CA VAL A 131 8.69 4.92 -2.32
C VAL A 131 7.62 5.96 -2.61
N PHE A 132 7.36 6.86 -1.66
CA PHE A 132 6.35 7.90 -1.77
C PHE A 132 6.64 9.04 -0.79
N GLU A 133 6.38 10.28 -1.21
CA GLU A 133 6.44 11.46 -0.35
C GLU A 133 5.42 12.51 -0.82
N ALA A 134 4.52 12.91 0.06
CA ALA A 134 3.56 13.97 -0.23
C ALA A 134 2.96 14.60 1.03
N ALA A 135 2.37 15.78 0.88
CA ALA A 135 1.56 16.44 1.91
C ALA A 135 0.18 15.79 2.01
N CYS A 136 0.13 14.62 2.62
CA CYS A 136 -1.07 13.81 2.81
C CYS A 136 -0.90 12.92 4.04
N MET A 137 -1.95 12.22 4.46
CA MET A 137 -1.85 11.14 5.42
C MET A 137 -1.52 9.83 4.70
N VAL A 138 -0.56 9.09 5.22
CA VAL A 138 -0.26 7.70 4.82
C VAL A 138 -0.52 6.77 6.00
N ALA A 139 -0.95 5.53 5.79
CA ALA A 139 -1.13 4.58 6.89
C ALA A 139 -1.07 3.10 6.46
N ALA A 140 -0.89 2.22 7.45
CA ALA A 140 -0.97 0.76 7.30
C ALA A 140 -0.15 0.22 6.10
N PRO A 141 1.18 0.41 6.11
CA PRO A 141 2.01 -0.11 5.05
C PRO A 141 2.04 -1.66 5.09
N ALA A 142 2.30 -2.26 3.93
CA ALA A 142 2.56 -3.68 3.73
C ALA A 142 3.74 -3.83 2.76
N VAL A 143 4.52 -4.90 2.92
CA VAL A 143 5.71 -5.16 2.11
C VAL A 143 5.84 -6.65 1.81
N LEU A 144 6.31 -6.98 0.61
CA LEU A 144 6.62 -8.34 0.19
C LEU A 144 7.79 -8.34 -0.78
N GLY A 145 8.89 -9.01 -0.43
CA GLY A 145 10.03 -9.18 -1.34
C GLY A 145 9.74 -10.23 -2.40
N GLY A 146 10.32 -10.08 -3.58
CA GLY A 146 10.14 -11.01 -4.69
C GLY A 146 11.27 -10.96 -5.71
N PRO A 147 11.29 -11.88 -6.70
CA PRO A 147 12.35 -11.97 -7.70
C PRO A 147 12.40 -10.75 -8.64
N ALA A 148 11.26 -10.08 -8.86
CA ALA A 148 11.16 -8.88 -9.69
C ALA A 148 11.46 -7.58 -8.93
N GLY A 149 11.61 -7.64 -7.60
CA GLY A 149 11.69 -6.48 -6.72
C GLY A 149 10.84 -6.64 -5.46
N THR A 150 10.66 -5.55 -4.73
CA THR A 150 9.88 -5.52 -3.50
C THR A 150 8.56 -4.78 -3.72
N LEU A 151 7.44 -5.45 -3.47
CA LEU A 151 6.13 -4.81 -3.48
C LEU A 151 5.91 -4.06 -2.17
N VAL A 152 5.41 -2.84 -2.27
CA VAL A 152 5.06 -1.97 -1.16
C VAL A 152 3.64 -1.44 -1.37
N ALA A 153 2.75 -1.70 -0.41
CA ALA A 153 1.39 -1.17 -0.43
C ALA A 153 1.13 -0.32 0.81
N PHE A 154 0.29 0.71 0.70
CA PHE A 154 -0.06 1.58 1.84
C PHE A 154 -1.34 2.36 1.55
N HIS A 155 -2.02 2.81 2.60
CA HIS A 155 -3.09 3.78 2.42
C HIS A 155 -2.54 5.19 2.25
N HIS A 156 -3.17 6.04 1.44
CA HIS A 156 -3.02 7.48 1.50
C HIS A 156 -4.32 8.23 1.15
N ASP A 157 -4.44 9.49 1.54
CA ASP A 157 -5.61 10.34 1.31
C ASP A 157 -5.36 11.40 0.22
N LEU A 158 -4.56 11.05 -0.80
CA LEU A 158 -4.14 11.96 -1.86
C LEU A 158 -4.62 11.49 -3.23
N ARG A 159 -5.17 12.40 -4.04
CA ARG A 159 -5.29 12.21 -5.48
C ARG A 159 -3.93 12.37 -6.15
N GLU A 160 -3.35 11.29 -6.63
CA GLU A 160 -1.99 11.33 -7.20
C GLU A 160 -1.90 12.06 -8.56
N ASP A 161 -3.02 12.27 -9.26
CA ASP A 161 -3.09 13.00 -10.52
C ASP A 161 -3.32 14.51 -10.33
N THR A 162 -4.13 14.92 -9.34
CA THR A 162 -4.42 16.34 -9.06
C THR A 162 -3.65 16.91 -7.88
N HIS A 163 -3.01 16.05 -7.09
CA HIS A 163 -2.32 16.36 -5.83
C HIS A 163 -3.21 17.03 -4.77
N GLU A 164 -4.53 16.78 -4.84
CA GLU A 164 -5.48 17.27 -3.84
C GLU A 164 -5.74 16.19 -2.78
N THR A 165 -5.85 16.60 -1.53
CA THR A 165 -6.28 15.71 -0.45
C THR A 165 -7.72 15.29 -0.71
N ASP A 166 -7.94 13.98 -0.73
CA ASP A 166 -9.26 13.38 -0.80
C ASP A 166 -9.64 12.90 0.60
N VAL A 167 -10.91 12.99 0.98
CA VAL A 167 -11.37 12.34 2.22
C VAL A 167 -11.22 10.81 2.08
N ALA A 168 -11.16 10.34 0.84
CA ALA A 168 -10.98 8.97 0.50
C ALA A 168 -9.57 8.42 0.75
N LYS A 169 -9.45 7.33 1.51
CA LYS A 169 -8.24 6.53 1.71
C LYS A 169 -8.07 5.50 0.61
N TRP A 170 -7.04 5.69 -0.19
CA TRP A 170 -6.64 4.85 -1.31
C TRP A 170 -5.57 3.86 -0.91
N ILE A 171 -5.55 2.68 -1.50
CA ILE A 171 -4.41 1.76 -1.40
C ILE A 171 -3.51 2.00 -2.62
N ALA A 172 -2.35 2.60 -2.40
CA ALA A 172 -1.27 2.59 -3.39
C ALA A 172 -0.57 1.22 -3.37
N LEU A 173 -0.16 0.76 -4.54
CA LEU A 173 0.77 -0.35 -4.72
C LEU A 173 1.95 0.15 -5.56
N ARG A 174 3.16 -0.17 -5.13
CA ARG A 174 4.42 0.13 -5.84
C ARG A 174 5.32 -1.09 -5.89
N LEU A 175 6.00 -1.28 -7.01
CA LEU A 175 7.11 -2.21 -7.15
C LEU A 175 8.42 -1.43 -7.06
N VAL A 176 9.28 -1.79 -6.11
CA VAL A 176 10.66 -1.28 -6.05
C VAL A 176 11.59 -2.31 -6.68
N THR A 177 12.20 -1.98 -7.82
CA THR A 177 13.07 -2.91 -8.56
C THR A 177 14.38 -3.17 -7.79
N PRO A 178 15.16 -4.22 -8.15
CA PRO A 178 16.49 -4.42 -7.60
C PRO A 178 17.51 -3.32 -7.95
N ALA A 179 17.17 -2.39 -8.84
CA ALA A 179 17.97 -1.21 -9.15
C ALA A 179 17.54 0.01 -8.31
N GLY A 180 16.43 -0.09 -7.57
CA GLY A 180 15.87 0.98 -6.75
C GLY A 180 14.81 1.83 -7.47
N ASP A 181 14.41 1.48 -8.70
CA ASP A 181 13.34 2.18 -9.40
C ASP A 181 11.99 1.92 -8.72
N VAL A 182 11.15 2.94 -8.62
CA VAL A 182 9.79 2.83 -8.06
C VAL A 182 8.80 2.87 -9.20
N LEU A 183 8.06 1.78 -9.39
CA LEU A 183 7.10 1.61 -10.47
C LEU A 183 5.69 1.41 -9.93
N GLU A 184 4.70 1.90 -10.68
CA GLU A 184 3.29 1.57 -10.49
C GLU A 184 2.92 0.34 -11.32
N PRO A 185 1.93 -0.46 -10.90
CA PRO A 185 1.35 -1.50 -11.74
C PRO A 185 0.95 -0.93 -13.11
N ALA A 186 1.29 -1.65 -14.19
CA ALA A 186 1.06 -1.19 -15.55
C ALA A 186 -0.41 -1.36 -15.98
N ALA A 187 -1.10 -2.34 -15.40
CA ALA A 187 -2.52 -2.56 -15.61
C ALA A 187 -3.37 -1.72 -14.65
N PRO A 188 -4.23 -0.81 -15.15
CA PRO A 188 -5.15 -0.09 -14.30
C PRO A 188 -6.10 -1.07 -13.58
N MET A 189 -6.42 -0.81 -12.32
CA MET A 189 -7.44 -1.55 -11.57
C MET A 189 -8.85 -1.19 -12.08
N THR A 190 -9.18 -1.60 -13.31
CA THR A 190 -10.38 -1.17 -14.03
C THR A 190 -11.70 -1.56 -13.34
N GLY A 191 -11.69 -2.60 -12.50
CA GLY A 191 -12.85 -3.02 -11.72
C GLY A 191 -13.18 -2.10 -10.54
N ARG A 192 -12.27 -1.18 -10.19
CA ARG A 192 -12.39 -0.26 -9.05
C ARG A 192 -11.98 1.16 -9.45
N ASP A 193 -12.27 1.52 -10.70
CA ASP A 193 -12.04 2.87 -11.21
C ASP A 193 -12.88 3.88 -10.42
N ARG A 194 -12.15 4.72 -9.71
CA ARG A 194 -12.64 5.69 -8.74
C ARG A 194 -13.50 6.81 -9.33
N ASP A 195 -13.39 7.06 -10.63
CA ASP A 195 -14.11 8.15 -11.31
C ASP A 195 -15.38 7.63 -12.00
N LEU A 196 -15.67 6.32 -11.87
CA LEU A 196 -16.96 5.76 -12.25
C LEU A 196 -18.07 6.34 -11.38
N ALA A 197 -19.19 6.72 -12.00
CA ALA A 197 -20.32 7.37 -11.35
C ALA A 197 -20.95 6.57 -10.19
N GLU A 198 -20.60 5.27 -10.09
CA GLU A 198 -21.06 4.35 -9.05
C GLU A 198 -19.95 3.92 -8.08
N VAL A 199 -18.75 4.50 -8.16
CA VAL A 199 -17.64 4.22 -7.24
C VAL A 199 -17.47 5.46 -6.36
N GLU A 200 -17.89 5.35 -5.09
CA GLU A 200 -17.66 6.44 -4.12
C GLU A 200 -16.26 6.28 -3.54
N GLN A 201 -15.58 7.41 -3.42
CA GLN A 201 -14.22 7.52 -2.93
C GLN A 201 -14.27 7.46 -1.39
N SER A 202 -13.60 6.46 -0.80
CA SER A 202 -13.83 5.92 0.55
C SER A 202 -13.14 6.62 1.71
#